data_AF-A0A7W9CCK2-F1
#
_entry.id   AF-A0A7W9CCK2-F1
#
_cell.length_a   1.000
_cell.length_b   1.000
_cell.length_c   1.000
_cell.angle_alpha   90.00
_cell.angle_beta   90.00
_cell.angle_gamma   90.00
#
_symmetry.space_group_name_H-M   'P 1'
#
loop_
_entity.id
_entity.type
_entity.pdbx_description
1 polymer ?
#
loop_
_entity_poly.entity_id
_entity_poly.type
_entity_poly.pdbx_seq_one_letter_code
_entity_poly.pdbx_strand_id
1 'polypeptide(L)'
;MTWIHGDVKTHPFREAQYDVVASVATLHHLPDLDGAFARLAALTAPGGVVAVVGLARSSRPLDYALDVAGAVQHRRLARRFGLWEHSAPVVWPPPHTYAEVRRSAAHILPGSTWSRLAMWRYAVIWRKPV
;
A
#
# COMPACT_ATOMS: atom_id res chain seq x y z
N MET A 1 -18.90 10.36 -9.63
CA MET A 1 -17.94 9.93 -8.60
C MET A 1 -18.66 9.92 -7.28
N THR A 2 -18.62 8.81 -6.54
CA THR A 2 -19.32 8.67 -5.26
C THR A 2 -18.28 8.59 -4.15
N TRP A 3 -18.43 9.43 -3.13
CA TRP A 3 -17.57 9.45 -1.95
C TRP A 3 -18.34 8.87 -0.77
N ILE A 4 -17.67 8.02 -0.01
CA ILE A 4 -18.25 7.35 1.16
C ILE A 4 -17.32 7.64 2.33
N HIS A 5 -17.88 8.21 3.39
CA HIS A 5 -17.19 8.35 4.66
C HIS A 5 -17.40 7.06 5.49
N GLY A 6 -16.34 6.30 5.70
CA GLY A 6 -16.39 5.05 6.47
C GLY A 6 -15.03 4.39 6.63
N ASP A 7 -14.98 3.33 7.43
CA ASP A 7 -13.81 2.45 7.57
C ASP A 7 -13.90 1.31 6.55
N VAL A 8 -12.89 1.20 5.67
CA VAL A 8 -12.84 0.15 4.63
C VAL A 8 -12.94 -1.27 5.20
N LYS A 9 -12.52 -1.48 6.45
CA LYS A 9 -12.58 -2.79 7.11
C LYS A 9 -14.01 -3.20 7.48
N THR A 10 -14.88 -2.25 7.79
CA THR A 10 -16.22 -2.54 8.35
C THR A 10 -17.36 -2.04 7.48
N HIS A 11 -17.10 -1.10 6.56
CA HIS A 11 -18.11 -0.58 5.66
C HIS A 11 -18.70 -1.71 4.79
N PRO A 12 -20.03 -1.83 4.66
CA PRO A 12 -20.71 -2.95 4.00
C PRO A 12 -20.68 -2.82 2.47
N PHE A 13 -19.49 -2.72 1.89
CA PHE A 13 -19.32 -2.83 0.45
C PHE A 13 -19.75 -4.21 -0.04
N ARG A 14 -20.36 -4.25 -1.23
CA ARG A 14 -20.61 -5.50 -1.93
C ARG A 14 -19.29 -6.12 -2.35
N GLU A 15 -19.12 -7.39 -2.03
CA GLU A 15 -17.92 -8.15 -2.39
C GLU A 15 -17.95 -8.56 -3.86
N ALA A 16 -16.76 -8.78 -4.42
CA ALA A 16 -16.55 -9.26 -5.78
C ALA A 16 -17.19 -8.39 -6.88
N GLN A 17 -17.28 -7.07 -6.68
CA GLN A 17 -17.92 -6.16 -7.64
C GLN A 17 -16.98 -5.18 -8.33
N TYR A 18 -15.75 -5.03 -7.84
CA TYR A 18 -14.84 -4.00 -8.34
C TYR A 18 -13.77 -4.60 -9.24
N ASP A 19 -13.72 -4.16 -10.49
CA ASP A 19 -12.67 -4.57 -11.45
C ASP A 19 -11.28 -4.11 -10.98
N VAL A 20 -11.22 -3.01 -10.23
CA VAL A 20 -10.01 -2.46 -9.64
C VAL A 20 -10.28 -2.03 -8.21
N VAL A 21 -9.45 -2.51 -7.28
CA VAL A 21 -9.39 -2.05 -5.89
C VAL A 21 -8.01 -1.46 -5.64
N ALA A 22 -7.94 -0.13 -5.49
CA ALA A 22 -6.69 0.59 -5.28
C ALA A 22 -6.57 1.10 -3.84
N SER A 23 -5.39 0.96 -3.24
CA SER A 23 -5.08 1.53 -1.94
C SER A 23 -3.76 2.30 -2.00
N VAL A 24 -3.81 3.60 -1.71
CA VAL A 24 -2.66 4.50 -1.88
C VAL A 24 -2.37 5.17 -0.55
N ALA A 25 -1.21 4.85 0.02
CA ALA A 25 -0.73 5.34 1.30
C ALA A 25 -1.72 5.12 2.48
N THR A 26 -2.52 4.05 2.44
CA THR A 26 -3.48 3.75 3.54
C THR A 26 -3.05 2.57 4.42
N LEU A 27 -2.49 1.49 3.84
CA LEU A 27 -2.30 0.22 4.57
C LEU A 27 -1.46 0.32 5.85
N HIS A 28 -0.52 1.26 5.92
CA HIS A 28 0.32 1.43 7.11
C HIS A 28 -0.43 2.02 8.31
N HIS A 29 -1.64 2.53 8.12
CA HIS A 29 -2.55 2.92 9.20
C HIS A 29 -3.36 1.73 9.73
N LEU A 30 -3.35 0.59 9.04
CA LEU A 30 -4.11 -0.60 9.42
C LEU A 30 -3.21 -1.55 10.24
N PRO A 31 -3.58 -1.87 11.50
CA PRO A 31 -2.76 -2.73 12.35
C PRO A 31 -2.75 -4.19 11.87
N ASP A 32 -3.89 -4.67 11.36
CA ASP A 32 -4.04 -6.00 10.76
C ASP A 32 -3.80 -5.95 9.26
N LEU A 33 -2.60 -6.39 8.84
CA LEU A 33 -2.19 -6.33 7.45
C LEU A 33 -2.78 -7.46 6.61
N ASP A 34 -2.87 -8.67 7.17
CA ASP A 34 -3.44 -9.84 6.49
C ASP A 34 -4.93 -9.63 6.25
N GLY A 35 -5.67 -9.18 7.27
CA GLY A 35 -7.07 -8.81 7.13
C GLY A 35 -7.29 -7.65 6.15
N ALA A 36 -6.36 -6.68 6.10
CA ALA A 36 -6.43 -5.61 5.11
C ALA A 36 -6.29 -6.14 3.67
N PHE A 37 -5.29 -6.98 3.37
CA PHE A 37 -5.16 -7.58 2.04
C PHE A 37 -6.34 -8.50 1.70
N ALA A 38 -6.83 -9.28 2.66
CA ALA A 38 -7.99 -10.14 2.48
C ALA A 38 -9.23 -9.31 2.15
N ARG A 39 -9.42 -8.17 2.83
CA ARG A 39 -10.50 -7.24 2.54
C ARG A 39 -10.41 -6.69 1.12
N LEU A 40 -9.23 -6.24 0.68
CA LEU A 40 -9.06 -5.75 -0.69
C LEU A 40 -9.39 -6.84 -1.72
N ALA A 41 -8.92 -8.06 -1.52
CA ALA A 41 -9.21 -9.20 -2.40
C ALA A 41 -10.70 -9.59 -2.42
N ALA A 42 -11.38 -9.53 -1.28
CA ALA A 42 -12.81 -9.82 -1.18
C ALA A 42 -13.64 -8.84 -2.02
N LEU A 43 -13.27 -7.56 -2.00
CA LEU A 43 -13.94 -6.51 -2.78
C LEU A 43 -13.71 -6.66 -4.30
N THR A 44 -12.55 -7.17 -4.71
CA THR A 44 -12.19 -7.31 -6.13
C THR A 44 -13.03 -8.38 -6.82
N ALA A 45 -13.55 -8.08 -8.01
CA ALA A 45 -14.25 -9.03 -8.88
C ALA A 45 -13.31 -10.14 -9.40
N PRO A 46 -13.81 -11.33 -9.76
CA PRO A 46 -13.01 -12.36 -10.45
C PRO A 46 -12.34 -11.77 -11.71
N GLY A 47 -11.06 -12.04 -11.90
CA GLY A 47 -10.25 -11.44 -12.98
C GLY A 47 -9.81 -9.99 -12.76
N GLY A 48 -10.33 -9.31 -11.73
CA GLY A 48 -10.00 -7.93 -11.36
C GLY A 48 -8.63 -7.77 -10.70
N VAL A 49 -8.27 -6.53 -10.35
CA VAL A 49 -6.93 -6.16 -9.87
C VAL A 49 -6.97 -5.48 -8.51
N VAL A 50 -6.09 -5.92 -7.61
CA VAL A 50 -5.69 -5.16 -6.41
C VAL A 50 -4.40 -4.43 -6.71
N ALA A 51 -4.39 -3.11 -6.48
CA ALA A 51 -3.20 -2.26 -6.62
C ALA A 51 -2.93 -1.48 -5.34
N VAL A 52 -1.82 -1.78 -4.68
CA VAL A 52 -1.41 -1.11 -3.44
C VAL A 52 -0.14 -0.32 -3.70
N VAL A 53 -0.13 0.95 -3.31
CA VAL A 53 1.09 1.75 -3.16
C VAL A 53 1.20 2.19 -1.71
N GLY A 54 2.15 1.62 -0.97
CA GLY A 54 2.24 1.84 0.48
C GLY A 54 3.57 2.41 0.94
N LEU A 55 3.66 2.62 2.26
CA LEU A 55 4.88 2.92 2.99
C LEU A 55 5.07 1.85 4.07
N ALA A 56 6.30 1.52 4.41
CA ALA A 56 6.65 0.62 5.50
C ALA A 56 8.03 1.02 6.04
N ARG A 57 8.49 0.45 7.15
CA ARG A 57 9.85 0.71 7.65
C ARG A 57 10.87 -0.26 7.05
N SER A 58 12.11 0.20 6.91
CA SER A 58 13.23 -0.59 6.43
C SER A 58 13.66 -1.62 7.47
N SER A 59 13.98 -2.84 7.02
CA SER A 59 14.50 -3.90 7.91
C SER A 59 15.69 -4.66 7.33
N ARG A 60 16.06 -4.39 6.06
CA ARG A 60 17.18 -5.05 5.37
C ARG A 60 18.18 -4.01 4.83
N PRO A 61 19.47 -4.36 4.68
CA PRO A 61 20.50 -3.44 4.15
C PRO A 61 20.11 -2.79 2.81
N LEU A 62 19.50 -3.56 1.90
CA LEU A 62 19.04 -3.06 0.62
C LEU A 62 17.93 -2.00 0.74
N ASP A 63 17.06 -2.11 1.76
CA ASP A 63 16.01 -1.13 2.00
C ASP A 63 16.63 0.24 2.32
N TYR A 64 17.67 0.27 3.15
CA TYR A 64 18.39 1.49 3.51
C TYR A 64 19.10 2.13 2.33
N ALA A 65 19.68 1.34 1.41
CA ALA A 65 20.25 1.89 0.17
C ALA A 65 19.18 2.61 -0.68
N LEU A 66 17.97 2.05 -0.75
CA LEU A 66 16.84 2.65 -1.45
C LEU A 66 16.26 3.85 -0.70
N ASP A 67 16.36 3.89 0.62
CA ASP A 67 15.99 5.06 1.42
C ASP A 67 16.92 6.26 1.12
N VAL A 68 18.22 6.02 0.95
CA VAL A 68 19.17 7.07 0.54
C VAL A 68 18.81 7.63 -0.84
N ALA A 69 18.55 6.75 -1.82
CA ALA A 69 18.08 7.16 -3.14
C ALA A 69 16.75 7.95 -3.05
N GLY A 70 15.82 7.48 -2.22
CA GLY A 70 14.56 8.15 -1.94
C GLY A 70 14.72 9.54 -1.34
N ALA A 71 15.66 9.73 -0.41
CA ALA A 71 15.96 11.03 0.20
C ALA A 71 16.53 12.01 -0.82
N VAL A 72 17.45 11.57 -1.69
CA VAL A 72 18.00 12.40 -2.77
C VAL A 72 16.89 12.83 -3.73
N GLN A 73 16.05 11.90 -4.16
CA GLN A 73 14.91 12.20 -5.04
C GLN A 73 13.91 13.15 -4.37
N HIS A 74 13.54 12.91 -3.11
CA HIS A 74 12.63 13.77 -2.36
C HIS A 74 13.16 15.21 -2.27
N ARG A 75 14.44 15.38 -1.94
CA ARG A 75 15.08 16.72 -1.90
C ARG A 75 15.03 17.42 -3.26
N ARG A 76 15.28 16.70 -4.35
CA ARG A 76 15.19 17.26 -5.72
C ARG A 76 13.77 17.69 -6.05
N LEU A 77 12.77 16.85 -5.75
CA LEU A 77 11.38 17.12 -6.06
C LEU A 77 10.82 18.25 -5.19
N ALA A 78 11.12 18.27 -3.89
CA ALA A 78 10.70 19.33 -2.98
C ALA A 78 11.27 20.69 -3.40
N ARG A 79 12.54 20.75 -3.86
CA ARG A 79 13.12 21.98 -4.40
C ARG A 79 12.45 22.46 -5.69
N ARG A 80 11.96 21.54 -6.52
CA ARG A 80 11.35 21.86 -7.83
C ARG A 80 9.88 22.22 -7.73
N PHE A 81 9.13 21.53 -6.87
CA PHE A 81 7.67 21.58 -6.83
C PHE A 81 7.11 22.10 -5.50
N GLY A 82 7.97 22.41 -4.53
CA GLY A 82 7.56 22.71 -3.16
C GLY A 82 7.26 21.45 -2.35
N LEU A 83 7.06 21.64 -1.04
CA LEU A 83 6.59 20.61 -0.14
C LEU A 83 5.10 20.83 0.13
N TRP A 84 4.33 19.75 0.04
CA TRP A 84 2.96 19.75 0.54
C TRP A 84 2.90 18.94 1.82
N GLU A 85 2.46 19.57 2.89
CA GLU A 85 2.24 18.91 4.19
C GLU A 85 0.78 18.49 4.29
N HIS A 86 0.57 17.21 4.62
CA HIS A 86 -0.75 16.66 4.83
C HIS A 86 -1.15 16.87 6.30
N SER A 87 -2.38 17.30 6.55
CA SER A 87 -2.89 17.51 7.92
C SER A 87 -3.33 16.22 8.62
N ALA A 88 -3.36 15.08 7.91
CA ALA A 88 -3.78 13.81 8.50
C ALA A 88 -2.73 13.29 9.50
N PRO A 89 -3.13 12.75 10.65
CA PRO A 89 -2.21 12.12 11.59
C PRO A 89 -1.39 11.01 10.94
N VAL A 90 -0.07 11.15 10.98
CA VAL A 90 0.86 10.16 10.45
C VAL A 90 1.26 9.21 11.59
N VAL A 91 1.01 7.92 11.40
CA VAL A 91 1.56 6.90 12.30
C VAL A 91 3.03 6.69 11.92
N TRP A 92 3.94 7.15 12.78
CA TRP A 92 5.38 7.05 12.57
C TRP A 92 6.11 6.48 13.79
N PRO A 93 7.05 5.53 13.62
CA PRO A 93 7.35 4.81 12.37
C PRO A 93 6.16 3.94 11.93
N PRO A 94 6.05 3.60 10.62
CA PRO A 94 5.06 2.63 10.17
C PRO A 94 5.15 1.33 10.99
N PRO A 95 4.02 0.73 11.38
CA PRO A 95 4.02 -0.44 12.25
C PRO A 95 4.67 -1.65 11.59
N HIS A 96 4.59 -1.74 10.26
CA HIS A 96 5.06 -2.86 9.45
C HIS A 96 6.37 -2.53 8.72
N THR A 97 7.20 -3.54 8.54
CA THR A 97 8.41 -3.53 7.70
C THR A 97 8.09 -3.92 6.26
N TYR A 98 8.93 -3.53 5.29
CA TYR A 98 8.77 -4.00 3.90
C TYR A 98 8.78 -5.54 3.79
N ALA A 99 9.56 -6.22 4.64
CA ALA A 99 9.61 -7.67 4.68
C ALA A 99 8.29 -8.29 5.17
N GLU A 100 7.67 -7.72 6.20
CA GLU A 100 6.37 -8.16 6.71
C GLU A 100 5.27 -7.92 5.67
N VAL A 101 5.25 -6.75 5.04
CA VAL A 101 4.28 -6.47 3.98
C VAL A 101 4.42 -7.43 2.80
N ARG A 102 5.65 -7.65 2.33
CA ARG A 102 5.88 -8.58 1.22
C ARG A 102 5.46 -10.01 1.58
N ARG A 103 5.70 -10.45 2.82
CA ARG A 103 5.30 -11.78 3.30
C ARG A 103 3.79 -11.91 3.37
N SER A 104 3.11 -10.95 3.97
CA SER A 104 1.65 -10.88 4.08
C SER A 104 0.99 -10.86 2.70
N ALA A 105 1.47 -10.01 1.79
CA ALA A 105 0.99 -9.97 0.41
C ALA A 105 1.17 -11.30 -0.31
N ALA A 106 2.31 -11.97 -0.17
CA ALA A 106 2.53 -13.28 -0.79
C ALA A 106 1.65 -14.39 -0.18
N HIS A 107 1.33 -14.29 1.12
CA HIS A 107 0.48 -15.24 1.83
C HIS A 107 -0.99 -15.10 1.42
N ILE A 108 -1.51 -13.88 1.43
CA ILE A 108 -2.94 -13.60 1.20
C ILE A 108 -3.27 -13.43 -0.29
N LEU A 109 -2.33 -12.90 -1.07
CA LEU A 109 -2.47 -12.62 -2.50
C LEU A 109 -1.43 -13.43 -3.29
N PRO A 110 -1.59 -14.77 -3.37
CA PRO A 110 -0.64 -15.62 -4.07
C PRO A 110 -0.52 -15.22 -5.55
N GLY A 111 0.71 -15.16 -6.05
CA GLY A 111 1.00 -14.67 -7.40
C GLY A 111 1.06 -13.14 -7.53
N SER A 112 0.95 -12.40 -6.43
CA SER A 112 1.15 -10.95 -6.45
C SER A 112 2.59 -10.58 -6.79
N THR A 113 2.74 -9.47 -7.50
CA THR A 113 4.04 -8.87 -7.81
C THR A 113 4.40 -7.84 -6.76
N TRP A 114 5.68 -7.79 -6.38
CA TRP A 114 6.22 -6.85 -5.41
C TRP A 114 7.31 -5.99 -6.05
N SER A 115 7.19 -4.67 -5.87
CA SER A 115 8.20 -3.70 -6.31
C SER A 115 8.53 -2.72 -5.20
N ARG A 116 9.82 -2.53 -4.94
CA ARG A 116 10.31 -1.45 -4.09
C ARG A 116 10.48 -0.20 -4.95
N LEU A 117 9.87 0.90 -4.55
CA LEU A 117 9.88 2.17 -5.29
C LEU A 117 10.70 3.22 -4.51
N ALA A 118 11.11 4.27 -5.21
CA ALA A 118 11.73 5.42 -4.57
C ALA A 118 10.75 6.16 -3.66
N MET A 119 11.26 7.16 -2.92
CA MET A 119 10.49 7.96 -1.95
C MET A 119 9.78 7.09 -0.89
N TRP A 120 10.48 6.05 -0.42
CA TRP A 120 10.00 5.12 0.62
C TRP A 120 8.72 4.35 0.26
N ARG A 121 8.35 4.27 -1.03
CA ARG A 121 7.15 3.57 -1.49
C ARG A 121 7.41 2.09 -1.82
N TYR A 122 6.37 1.28 -1.75
CA TYR A 122 6.32 -0.05 -2.37
C TYR A 122 5.07 -0.17 -3.22
N ALA A 123 5.07 -1.10 -4.17
CA ALA A 123 3.88 -1.50 -4.90
C ALA A 123 3.61 -3.01 -4.77
N VAL A 124 2.33 -3.35 -4.57
CA VAL A 124 1.81 -4.71 -4.71
C VAL A 124 0.73 -4.69 -5.77
N ILE A 125 0.89 -5.49 -6.83
CA ILE A 125 -0.14 -5.70 -7.85
C ILE A 125 -0.53 -7.17 -7.86
N TRP A 126 -1.81 -7.46 -7.73
CA TRP A 126 -2.36 -8.80 -7.76
C TRP A 126 -3.58 -8.85 -8.68
N ARG A 127 -3.69 -9.90 -9.49
CA ARG A 127 -4.88 -10.19 -10.28
C ARG A 127 -5.64 -11.33 -9.61
N LYS A 128 -6.92 -11.10 -9.31
CA LYS A 128 -7.78 -12.12 -8.72
C LYS A 128 -8.03 -13.23 -9.75
N PRO A 129 -7.86 -14.51 -9.38
CA PRO A 129 -8.27 -15.62 -10.23
C PRO A 129 -9.74 -15.54 -10.63
N VAL A 130 -10.08 -16.13 -11.78
CA VAL A 130 -11.47 -16.27 -12.26
C VAL A 130 -12.13 -17.45 -11.56
#